data_AF-A0A7W1J2R7-F1
#
_entry.id   AF-A0A7W1J2R7-F1
#
_cell.length_a   1.000
_cell.length_b   1.000
_cell.length_c   1.000
_cell.angle_alpha   90.00
_cell.angle_beta   90.00
_cell.angle_gamma   90.00
#
_symmetry.space_group_name_H-M   'P 1'
#
loop_
_entity.id
_entity.type
_entity.pdbx_description
1 polymer ?
#
loop_
_entity_poly.entity_id
_entity_poly.type
_entity_poly.pdbx_seq_one_letter_code
_entity_poly.pdbx_strand_id
1 'polypeptide(L)'
;MDATRKLGYHPFPAPAAIISEDWGERKACTYCGFCRDYGCHVGAKTTTLDTMMPRALATGNLELLTNCRVQRVNVDAEGLARSVSYVDAKGESHEARRDLVILSAYSLENTRLMLVSGLNRNGMVGKSFTTHNYGWFSGTLPEETHSYAGPAVAGWAIDDTNADFVDRSDLGFLGGTPIMFFGGDYQPIEVANNLPPDVPRWGEGFKDWLKYGYRHFFAMFSQMASLPSESNYIDLDPKVKDPWGQPALRITHDWYDNDRKGALWLNSIKHEIAREMGAERTWEAPLLPPYHITTHEMGTHVIGNDPSKSVVDRYCRSHEVPNLFLVGGGVFPTYNGYNPTETIQAIAYWTAKHIKRETQNGGTLTRFTARHQVVNS
;
A
#
# COMPACT_ATOMS: atom_id res chain seq x y z
N MET A 1 14.56 19.98 9.47
CA MET A 1 15.95 19.70 9.04
C MET A 1 16.96 20.11 10.11
N ASP A 2 17.02 21.38 10.52
CA ASP A 2 18.04 21.83 11.47
C ASP A 2 17.89 21.18 12.85
N ALA A 3 16.65 21.05 13.34
CA ALA A 3 16.37 20.36 14.60
C ALA A 3 16.90 18.92 14.61
N THR A 4 16.58 18.15 13.57
CA THR A 4 17.06 16.76 13.43
C THR A 4 18.58 16.68 13.35
N ARG A 5 19.26 17.60 12.66
CA ARG A 5 20.73 17.62 12.57
C ARG A 5 21.39 17.89 13.92
N LYS A 6 20.84 18.82 14.72
CA LYS A 6 21.36 19.10 16.07
C LYS A 6 21.23 17.92 17.02
N LEU A 7 20.18 17.11 16.84
CA LEU A 7 19.99 15.85 17.55
C LEU A 7 20.86 14.70 17.01
N GLY A 8 21.66 14.94 15.95
CA GLY A 8 22.57 13.95 15.37
C GLY A 8 21.96 13.05 14.29
N TYR A 9 20.73 13.32 13.85
CA TYR A 9 20.08 12.57 12.77
C TYR A 9 20.47 13.10 11.37
N HIS A 10 20.20 12.29 10.33
CA HIS A 10 20.58 12.57 8.94
C HIS A 10 19.35 12.84 8.06
N PRO A 11 18.78 14.06 8.10
CA PRO A 11 17.58 14.35 7.33
C PRO A 11 17.85 14.41 5.83
N PHE A 12 16.94 13.87 5.04
CA PHE A 12 16.93 13.91 3.57
C PHE A 12 15.54 14.28 3.03
N PRO A 13 15.43 14.86 1.82
CA PRO A 13 14.14 15.09 1.17
C PRO A 13 13.48 13.75 0.81
N ALA A 14 12.22 13.56 1.19
CA ALA A 14 11.51 12.31 0.89
C ALA A 14 11.32 12.16 -0.63
N PRO A 15 11.68 11.00 -1.23
CA PRO A 15 11.45 10.77 -2.65
C PRO A 15 9.95 10.69 -2.93
N ALA A 16 9.52 11.34 -4.00
CA ALA A 16 8.13 11.35 -4.43
C ALA A 16 8.03 11.03 -5.92
N ALA A 17 7.05 10.23 -6.31
CA ALA A 17 6.71 10.01 -7.71
C ALA A 17 5.92 11.21 -8.29
N ILE A 18 6.44 12.43 -8.11
CA ILE A 18 5.87 13.70 -8.55
C ILE A 18 6.94 14.43 -9.35
N ILE A 19 6.64 14.83 -10.58
CA ILE A 19 7.64 15.47 -11.44
C ILE A 19 7.89 16.93 -11.01
N SER A 20 9.15 17.25 -10.73
CA SER A 20 9.61 18.58 -10.33
C SER A 20 9.81 19.52 -11.51
N GLU A 21 10.03 18.96 -12.70
CA GLU A 21 10.24 19.65 -13.96
C GLU A 21 9.37 19.00 -15.03
N ASP A 22 9.11 19.71 -16.13
CA ASP A 22 8.41 19.15 -17.27
C ASP A 22 9.13 17.89 -17.77
N TRP A 23 8.39 16.80 -17.95
CA TRP A 23 8.94 15.52 -18.35
C TRP A 23 8.10 14.90 -19.47
N GLY A 24 8.64 14.92 -20.69
CA GLY A 24 7.90 14.56 -21.89
C GLY A 24 6.67 15.46 -22.05
N GLU A 25 5.49 14.87 -22.13
CA GLU A 25 4.21 15.58 -22.26
C GLU A 25 3.61 15.99 -20.90
N ARG A 26 4.20 15.57 -19.77
CA ARG A 26 3.68 15.84 -18.43
C ARG A 26 4.31 17.09 -17.84
N LYS A 27 3.48 17.92 -17.18
CA LYS A 27 3.89 19.21 -16.61
C LYS A 27 4.37 19.11 -15.17
N ALA A 28 5.33 19.96 -14.80
CA ALA A 28 5.84 20.07 -13.44
C ALA A 28 4.73 20.31 -12.40
N CYS A 29 4.96 19.84 -11.18
CA CYS A 29 4.06 20.06 -10.05
C CYS A 29 3.86 21.56 -9.77
N THR A 30 2.60 21.97 -9.60
CA THR A 30 2.22 23.35 -9.25
C THR A 30 2.10 23.58 -7.74
N TYR A 31 2.44 22.58 -6.93
CA TYR A 31 2.34 22.63 -5.46
C TYR A 31 0.94 22.98 -4.93
N CYS A 32 -0.10 22.56 -5.65
CA CYS A 32 -1.50 22.92 -5.34
C CYS A 32 -2.05 22.41 -4.00
N GLY A 33 -1.42 21.41 -3.36
CA GLY A 33 -1.84 20.92 -2.06
C GLY A 33 -3.08 20.02 -2.06
N PHE A 34 -3.33 19.25 -3.12
CA PHE A 34 -4.44 18.28 -3.23
C PHE A 34 -3.96 16.92 -3.75
N CYS A 35 -2.79 16.45 -3.32
CA CYS A 35 -2.12 15.30 -3.94
C CYS A 35 -2.55 13.96 -3.38
N ARG A 36 -2.90 13.88 -2.09
CA ARG A 36 -3.13 12.63 -1.36
C ARG A 36 -4.46 11.99 -1.74
N ASP A 37 -5.55 12.74 -1.58
CA ASP A 37 -6.91 12.20 -1.70
C ASP A 37 -7.58 12.48 -3.06
N TYR A 38 -6.88 13.17 -3.97
CA TYR A 38 -7.45 13.58 -5.26
C TYR A 38 -6.56 13.17 -6.45
N GLY A 39 -7.18 13.08 -7.63
CA GLY A 39 -6.45 12.99 -8.90
C GLY A 39 -5.63 14.27 -9.13
N CYS A 40 -4.43 14.14 -9.71
CA CYS A 40 -3.61 15.31 -9.99
C CYS A 40 -4.11 16.00 -11.26
N HIS A 41 -4.74 17.17 -11.12
CA HIS A 41 -5.33 17.91 -12.24
C HIS A 41 -4.32 18.39 -13.30
N VAL A 42 -3.04 18.56 -12.93
CA VAL A 42 -1.95 18.90 -13.87
C VAL A 42 -1.16 17.69 -14.38
N GLY A 43 -1.53 16.47 -13.95
CA GLY A 43 -0.85 15.24 -14.34
C GLY A 43 0.59 15.09 -13.82
N ALA A 44 0.99 15.85 -12.79
CA ALA A 44 2.34 15.80 -12.20
C ALA A 44 2.55 14.62 -11.25
N LYS A 45 1.51 14.21 -10.49
CA LYS A 45 1.54 12.99 -9.66
C LYS A 45 1.54 11.77 -10.56
N THR A 46 2.52 10.90 -10.41
CA THR A 46 2.63 9.69 -11.22
C THR A 46 1.62 8.65 -10.76
N THR A 47 0.78 8.23 -11.69
CA THR A 47 -0.12 7.08 -11.54
C THR A 47 0.03 6.16 -12.75
N THR A 48 -0.42 4.90 -12.65
CA THR A 48 -0.48 4.01 -13.81
C THR A 48 -1.45 4.51 -14.87
N LEU A 49 -2.49 5.25 -14.48
CA LEU A 49 -3.46 5.90 -15.37
C LEU A 49 -2.82 6.96 -16.25
N ASP A 50 -1.85 7.72 -15.71
CA ASP A 50 -1.18 8.81 -16.43
C ASP A 50 0.07 8.34 -17.19
N THR A 51 0.57 7.12 -16.93
CA THR A 51 1.87 6.66 -17.46
C THR A 51 1.76 5.39 -18.29
N MET A 52 1.51 4.24 -17.67
CA MET A 52 1.60 2.94 -18.33
C MET A 52 0.34 2.61 -19.14
N MET A 53 -0.84 3.00 -18.65
CA MET A 53 -2.10 2.73 -19.32
C MET A 53 -2.20 3.38 -20.71
N PRO A 54 -1.91 4.68 -20.90
CA PRO A 54 -1.96 5.29 -22.23
C PRO A 54 -0.97 4.64 -23.20
N ARG A 55 0.24 4.31 -22.73
CA ARG A 55 1.26 3.63 -23.53
C ARG A 55 0.82 2.23 -23.94
N ALA A 56 0.20 1.47 -23.05
CA ALA A 56 -0.30 0.14 -23.34
C ALA A 56 -1.46 0.16 -24.33
N LEU A 57 -2.42 1.08 -24.16
CA LEU A 57 -3.54 1.27 -25.08
C LEU A 57 -3.07 1.66 -26.50
N ALA A 58 -2.07 2.55 -26.59
CA ALA A 58 -1.50 2.97 -27.88
C ALA A 58 -0.86 1.84 -28.70
N THR A 59 -0.55 0.69 -28.08
CA THR A 59 -0.04 -0.48 -28.81
C THR A 59 -1.11 -1.21 -29.64
N GLY A 60 -2.40 -0.96 -29.37
CA GLY A 60 -3.52 -1.72 -29.94
C GLY A 60 -3.67 -3.15 -29.40
N ASN A 61 -2.81 -3.57 -28.45
CA ASN A 61 -2.80 -4.93 -27.90
C ASN A 61 -3.46 -5.03 -26.50
N LEU A 62 -4.04 -3.95 -26.00
CA LEU A 62 -4.73 -3.92 -24.70
C LEU A 62 -6.22 -3.62 -24.91
N GLU A 63 -7.06 -4.54 -24.46
CA GLU A 63 -8.48 -4.32 -24.26
C GLU A 63 -8.74 -4.02 -22.77
N LEU A 64 -9.46 -2.93 -22.49
CA LEU A 64 -9.80 -2.52 -21.12
C LEU A 64 -11.32 -2.63 -20.91
N LEU A 65 -11.71 -3.54 -20.01
CA LEU A 65 -13.09 -3.67 -19.55
C LEU A 65 -13.22 -3.04 -18.16
N THR A 66 -13.89 -1.88 -18.10
CA THR A 66 -14.15 -1.16 -16.84
C THR A 66 -15.50 -1.53 -16.24
N ASN A 67 -15.68 -1.30 -14.94
CA ASN A 67 -16.91 -1.67 -14.22
C ASN A 67 -17.22 -3.18 -14.30
N CYS A 68 -16.18 -4.00 -14.41
CA CYS A 68 -16.25 -5.45 -14.41
C CYS A 68 -15.59 -5.97 -13.14
N ARG A 69 -16.37 -6.62 -12.26
CA ARG A 69 -15.86 -7.22 -11.03
C ARG A 69 -15.64 -8.71 -11.22
N VAL A 70 -14.39 -9.14 -11.21
CA VAL A 70 -14.05 -10.58 -11.22
C VAL A 70 -14.53 -11.22 -9.92
N GLN A 71 -15.26 -12.31 -10.06
CA GLN A 71 -15.82 -13.10 -8.96
C GLN A 71 -15.02 -14.36 -8.67
N ARG A 72 -14.50 -15.03 -9.72
CA ARG A 72 -13.83 -16.34 -9.58
C ARG A 72 -12.80 -16.57 -10.68
N VAL A 73 -11.73 -17.28 -10.34
CA VAL A 73 -10.83 -17.95 -11.28
C VAL A 73 -11.31 -19.40 -11.42
N ASN A 74 -11.64 -19.81 -12.64
CA ASN A 74 -12.12 -21.16 -12.91
C ASN A 74 -10.96 -22.04 -13.36
N VAL A 75 -10.72 -23.12 -12.61
CA VAL A 75 -9.65 -24.08 -12.87
C VAL A 75 -10.25 -25.36 -13.48
N ASP A 76 -9.60 -25.91 -14.52
CA ASP A 76 -10.02 -27.14 -15.18
C ASP A 76 -9.52 -28.41 -14.46
N ALA A 77 -9.85 -29.58 -15.03
CA ALA A 77 -9.48 -30.87 -14.45
C ALA A 77 -7.96 -31.11 -14.47
N GLU A 78 -7.25 -30.43 -15.37
CA GLU A 78 -5.79 -30.46 -15.52
C GLU A 78 -5.09 -29.51 -14.53
N GLY A 79 -5.85 -28.74 -13.74
CA GLY A 79 -5.31 -27.81 -12.74
C GLY A 79 -4.87 -26.47 -13.33
N LEU A 80 -5.36 -26.09 -14.52
CA LEU A 80 -5.04 -24.83 -15.18
C LEU A 80 -6.18 -23.81 -15.03
N ALA A 81 -5.85 -22.54 -14.81
CA ALA A 81 -6.80 -21.45 -14.89
C ALA A 81 -7.30 -21.30 -16.33
N ARG A 82 -8.54 -21.68 -16.59
CA ARG A 82 -9.16 -21.74 -17.92
C ARG A 82 -9.94 -20.48 -18.26
N SER A 83 -10.56 -19.86 -17.25
CA SER A 83 -11.36 -18.66 -17.42
C SER A 83 -11.50 -17.87 -16.13
N VAL A 84 -12.02 -16.66 -16.25
CA VAL A 84 -12.46 -15.83 -15.13
C VAL A 84 -13.94 -15.51 -15.26
N SER A 85 -14.69 -15.71 -14.18
CA SER A 85 -16.08 -15.27 -14.09
C SER A 85 -16.12 -13.85 -13.52
N TYR A 86 -16.92 -12.97 -14.12
CA TYR A 86 -17.07 -11.59 -13.68
C TYR A 86 -18.50 -11.09 -13.85
N VAL A 87 -18.85 -10.04 -13.12
CA VAL A 87 -20.11 -9.31 -13.29
C VAL A 87 -19.82 -7.92 -13.83
N ASP A 88 -20.59 -7.48 -14.81
CA ASP A 88 -20.45 -6.16 -15.43
C ASP A 88 -21.27 -5.07 -14.73
N ALA A 89 -21.26 -3.86 -15.30
CA ALA A 89 -21.96 -2.70 -14.78
C ALA A 89 -23.50 -2.86 -14.74
N LYS A 90 -24.06 -3.78 -15.54
CA LYS A 90 -25.50 -4.07 -15.59
C LYS A 90 -25.89 -5.17 -14.61
N GLY A 91 -24.93 -5.78 -13.93
CA GLY A 91 -25.17 -6.94 -13.06
C GLY A 91 -25.24 -8.26 -13.84
N GLU A 92 -24.84 -8.28 -15.11
CA GLU A 92 -24.84 -9.48 -15.93
C GLU A 92 -23.58 -10.31 -15.66
N SER A 93 -23.74 -11.63 -15.53
CA SER A 93 -22.63 -12.56 -15.30
C SER A 93 -22.02 -13.03 -16.62
N HIS A 94 -20.69 -12.99 -16.69
CA HIS A 94 -19.91 -13.33 -17.87
C HIS A 94 -18.77 -14.29 -17.51
N GLU A 95 -18.28 -15.01 -18.52
CA GLU A 95 -17.07 -15.84 -18.41
C GLU A 95 -16.11 -15.50 -19.55
N ALA A 96 -14.88 -15.14 -19.20
CA ALA A 96 -13.81 -14.86 -20.16
C ALA A 96 -12.76 -15.96 -20.13
N ARG A 97 -12.63 -16.74 -21.22
CA ARG A 97 -11.55 -17.73 -21.39
C ARG A 97 -10.20 -17.05 -21.58
N ARG A 98 -9.18 -17.51 -20.88
CA ARG A 98 -7.83 -16.94 -20.91
C ARG A 98 -6.79 -18.05 -20.82
N ASP A 99 -5.72 -17.93 -21.59
CA ASP A 99 -4.60 -18.88 -21.54
C ASP A 99 -3.66 -18.60 -20.36
N LEU A 100 -3.61 -17.35 -19.91
CA LEU A 100 -2.83 -16.89 -18.76
C LEU A 100 -3.68 -15.92 -17.93
N VAL A 101 -3.67 -16.09 -16.61
CA VAL A 101 -4.39 -15.22 -15.66
C VAL A 101 -3.40 -14.55 -14.72
N ILE A 102 -3.51 -13.22 -14.57
CA ILE A 102 -2.67 -12.43 -13.66
C ILE A 102 -3.59 -11.67 -12.70
N LEU A 103 -3.56 -12.03 -11.43
CA LEU A 103 -4.25 -11.32 -10.36
C LEU A 103 -3.39 -10.14 -9.90
N SER A 104 -3.88 -8.92 -10.15
CA SER A 104 -3.26 -7.65 -9.76
C SER A 104 -4.27 -6.73 -9.07
N ALA A 105 -5.22 -7.33 -8.34
CA ALA A 105 -6.44 -6.70 -7.87
C ALA A 105 -6.32 -6.04 -6.49
N TYR A 106 -5.10 -5.75 -6.00
CA TYR A 106 -4.76 -5.47 -4.60
C TYR A 106 -4.52 -6.72 -3.75
N SER A 107 -3.74 -6.59 -2.66
CA SER A 107 -3.36 -7.71 -1.79
C SER A 107 -4.57 -8.47 -1.24
N LEU A 108 -5.56 -7.71 -0.77
CA LEU A 108 -6.78 -8.23 -0.18
C LEU A 108 -7.63 -8.97 -1.23
N GLU A 109 -7.95 -8.34 -2.35
CA GLU A 109 -8.82 -8.95 -3.35
C GLU A 109 -8.15 -10.10 -4.11
N ASN A 110 -6.82 -10.09 -4.29
CA ASN A 110 -6.09 -11.27 -4.75
C ASN A 110 -6.33 -12.46 -3.81
N THR A 111 -6.18 -12.25 -2.49
CA THR A 111 -6.44 -13.27 -1.47
C THR A 111 -7.90 -13.73 -1.48
N ARG A 112 -8.85 -12.79 -1.53
CA ARG A 112 -10.28 -13.12 -1.64
C ARG A 112 -10.54 -13.97 -2.88
N LEU A 113 -10.02 -13.58 -4.05
CA LEU A 113 -10.20 -14.30 -5.31
C LEU A 113 -9.65 -15.72 -5.24
N MET A 114 -8.49 -15.91 -4.62
CA MET A 114 -7.94 -17.25 -4.38
C MET A 114 -8.86 -18.09 -3.49
N LEU A 115 -9.26 -17.56 -2.34
CA LEU A 115 -10.11 -18.27 -1.37
C LEU A 115 -11.48 -18.63 -1.95
N VAL A 116 -12.19 -17.69 -2.59
CA VAL A 116 -13.51 -17.97 -3.19
C VAL A 116 -13.40 -18.95 -4.34
N SER A 117 -12.26 -18.97 -5.04
CA SER A 117 -11.98 -19.93 -6.13
C SER A 117 -11.58 -21.32 -5.62
N GLY A 118 -11.39 -21.51 -4.31
CA GLY A 118 -10.95 -22.76 -3.72
C GLY A 118 -9.45 -23.04 -3.90
N LEU A 119 -8.66 -22.00 -4.22
CA LEU A 119 -7.23 -22.10 -4.49
C LEU A 119 -6.44 -21.80 -3.22
N ASN A 120 -6.37 -22.78 -2.32
CA ASN A 120 -5.63 -22.69 -1.06
C ASN A 120 -5.18 -24.07 -0.56
N ARG A 121 -4.70 -24.95 -1.46
CA ARG A 121 -4.43 -26.36 -1.10
C ARG A 121 -3.44 -26.53 0.04
N ASN A 122 -2.46 -25.63 0.16
CA ASN A 122 -1.46 -25.66 1.23
C ASN A 122 -1.87 -24.84 2.47
N GLY A 123 -3.02 -24.18 2.47
CA GLY A 123 -3.52 -23.38 3.59
C GLY A 123 -2.81 -22.04 3.81
N MET A 124 -1.91 -21.62 2.91
CA MET A 124 -1.08 -20.42 3.09
C MET A 124 -1.73 -19.12 2.60
N VAL A 125 -2.78 -19.19 1.78
CA VAL A 125 -3.50 -17.99 1.31
C VAL A 125 -4.17 -17.30 2.49
N GLY A 126 -3.89 -16.01 2.63
CA GLY A 126 -4.40 -15.14 3.69
C GLY A 126 -3.61 -15.22 5.00
N LYS A 127 -2.64 -16.13 5.15
CA LYS A 127 -1.77 -16.20 6.33
C LYS A 127 -0.73 -15.09 6.33
N SER A 128 -0.13 -14.83 7.50
CA SER A 128 0.96 -13.88 7.66
C SER A 128 0.57 -12.45 7.25
N PHE A 129 -0.68 -12.08 7.49
CA PHE A 129 -1.15 -10.73 7.21
C PHE A 129 -0.33 -9.71 8.02
N THR A 130 0.21 -8.73 7.32
CA THR A 130 1.01 -7.64 7.90
C THR A 130 0.50 -6.30 7.41
N THR A 131 0.67 -5.28 8.24
CA THR A 131 0.34 -3.89 7.93
C THR A 131 1.26 -2.97 8.72
N HIS A 132 1.16 -1.66 8.55
CA HIS A 132 1.92 -0.69 9.32
C HIS A 132 1.19 -0.29 10.62
N ASN A 133 1.92 -0.30 11.74
CA ASN A 133 1.56 0.44 12.94
C ASN A 133 1.80 1.93 12.69
N TYR A 134 0.72 2.67 12.43
CA TYR A 134 0.77 4.08 12.05
C TYR A 134 0.77 5.00 13.28
N GLY A 135 1.95 5.46 13.66
CA GLY A 135 2.16 6.39 14.77
C GLY A 135 2.08 7.84 14.30
N TRP A 136 0.89 8.43 14.30
CA TRP A 136 0.68 9.83 13.94
C TRP A 136 1.03 10.78 15.11
N PHE A 137 1.76 11.84 14.79
CA PHE A 137 2.18 12.88 15.73
C PHE A 137 1.92 14.26 15.12
N SER A 138 1.41 15.18 15.92
CA SER A 138 1.01 16.51 15.48
C SER A 138 1.46 17.57 16.47
N GLY A 139 1.63 18.79 16.00
CA GLY A 139 1.96 19.91 16.86
C GLY A 139 1.75 21.25 16.18
N THR A 140 2.02 22.31 16.93
CA THR A 140 2.09 23.69 16.41
C THR A 140 3.45 24.29 16.65
N LEU A 141 3.89 25.12 15.69
CA LEU A 141 5.08 25.95 15.82
C LEU A 141 4.69 27.42 16.01
N PRO A 142 5.55 28.26 16.60
CA PRO A 142 5.32 29.70 16.68
C PRO A 142 5.23 30.36 15.30
N GLU A 143 5.91 29.79 14.31
CA GLU A 143 5.92 30.24 12.92
C GLU A 143 4.84 29.54 12.08
N GLU A 144 4.37 30.22 11.03
CA GLU A 144 3.43 29.62 10.10
C GLU A 144 4.11 28.57 9.23
N THR A 145 3.50 27.39 9.14
CA THR A 145 4.00 26.22 8.41
C THR A 145 3.42 26.10 7.01
N HIS A 146 2.30 26.78 6.74
CA HIS A 146 1.57 26.72 5.47
C HIS A 146 1.31 25.30 4.95
N SER A 147 0.94 24.39 5.87
CA SER A 147 0.74 22.96 5.61
C SER A 147 -0.33 22.60 4.56
N TYR A 148 -1.05 23.59 4.03
CA TYR A 148 -1.97 23.48 2.91
C TYR A 148 -1.30 23.48 1.54
N ALA A 149 -0.05 23.95 1.45
CA ALA A 149 0.68 24.08 0.18
C ALA A 149 1.58 22.87 -0.08
N GLY A 150 1.73 22.49 -1.34
CA GLY A 150 2.60 21.39 -1.75
C GLY A 150 2.05 19.99 -1.42
N PRO A 151 2.66 18.94 -1.99
CA PRO A 151 2.22 17.56 -1.73
C PRO A 151 2.59 17.11 -0.31
N ALA A 152 1.83 16.15 0.23
CA ALA A 152 2.09 15.53 1.55
C ALA A 152 3.55 15.06 1.73
N VAL A 153 4.14 14.57 0.65
CA VAL A 153 5.50 14.02 0.58
C VAL A 153 6.57 15.05 0.24
N ALA A 154 6.25 16.34 0.07
CA ALA A 154 7.23 17.44 0.00
C ALA A 154 7.82 17.77 1.39
N GLY A 155 8.05 16.72 2.18
CA GLY A 155 8.64 16.79 3.51
C GLY A 155 10.06 16.26 3.53
N TRP A 156 10.67 16.39 4.70
CA TRP A 156 11.92 15.71 5.03
C TRP A 156 11.61 14.39 5.72
N ALA A 157 12.57 13.47 5.72
CA ALA A 157 12.53 12.26 6.52
C ALA A 157 13.89 12.06 7.19
N ILE A 158 13.90 11.29 8.27
CA ILE A 158 15.11 10.68 8.84
C ILE A 158 14.97 9.16 8.73
N ASP A 159 16.04 8.50 8.28
CA ASP A 159 16.08 7.04 8.13
C ASP A 159 16.85 6.36 9.27
N ASP A 160 17.43 7.14 10.18
CA ASP A 160 18.24 6.66 11.32
C ASP A 160 17.46 5.70 12.25
N THR A 161 16.14 5.84 12.28
CA THR A 161 15.22 5.00 13.07
C THR A 161 14.73 3.78 12.30
N ASN A 162 14.98 3.74 11.00
CA ASN A 162 14.61 2.64 10.14
C ASN A 162 15.71 1.58 10.12
N ALA A 163 15.30 0.32 10.02
CA ALA A 163 16.13 -0.71 9.44
C ALA A 163 15.32 -1.99 9.24
N ASP A 164 15.59 -2.64 8.11
CA ASP A 164 15.18 -4.02 7.89
C ASP A 164 16.04 -4.90 8.81
N PHE A 165 15.41 -5.51 9.82
CA PHE A 165 16.04 -6.47 10.74
C PHE A 165 17.18 -5.96 11.62
N VAL A 166 17.19 -4.67 12.02
CA VAL A 166 18.02 -4.29 13.18
C VAL A 166 17.42 -4.89 14.43
N ASP A 167 18.26 -5.68 15.10
CA ASP A 167 18.01 -6.18 16.43
C ASP A 167 18.01 -4.98 17.39
N ARG A 168 16.81 -4.60 17.86
CA ARG A 168 16.61 -3.64 18.94
C ARG A 168 16.12 -4.35 20.20
N SER A 169 16.54 -5.60 20.42
CA SER A 169 16.17 -6.38 21.60
C SER A 169 16.63 -5.74 22.91
N ASP A 170 17.64 -4.88 22.87
CA ASP A 170 18.05 -3.99 23.96
C ASP A 170 16.93 -3.00 24.34
N LEU A 171 16.13 -2.56 23.37
CA LEU A 171 14.90 -1.77 23.55
C LEU A 171 13.63 -2.65 23.60
N GLY A 172 13.78 -3.96 23.45
CA GLY A 172 12.73 -4.96 23.59
C GLY A 172 11.81 -5.16 22.36
N PHE A 173 12.23 -4.73 21.16
CA PHE A 173 11.49 -4.94 19.90
C PHE A 173 12.44 -5.14 18.71
N LEU A 174 11.90 -5.47 17.54
CA LEU A 174 12.61 -5.67 16.28
C LEU A 174 12.11 -4.67 15.22
N GLY A 175 13.03 -4.23 14.36
CA GLY A 175 12.73 -3.41 13.20
C GLY A 175 12.75 -1.90 13.49
N GLY A 176 11.92 -1.17 12.77
CA GLY A 176 11.89 0.29 12.78
C GLY A 176 11.19 0.83 11.55
N THR A 177 11.24 2.14 11.39
CA THR A 177 10.66 2.87 10.26
C THR A 177 11.31 4.26 10.21
N PRO A 178 11.42 4.89 9.04
CA PRO A 178 11.77 6.30 8.98
C PRO A 178 10.74 7.13 9.76
N ILE A 179 11.20 8.23 10.35
CA ILE A 179 10.28 9.29 10.79
C ILE A 179 10.17 10.27 9.64
N MET A 180 8.96 10.39 9.10
CA MET A 180 8.64 11.25 7.97
C MET A 180 7.90 12.49 8.45
N PHE A 181 8.31 13.64 7.95
CA PHE A 181 7.58 14.89 8.13
C PHE A 181 6.53 15.02 7.05
N PHE A 182 5.34 15.43 7.46
CA PHE A 182 4.26 15.68 6.54
C PHE A 182 4.33 17.14 6.07
N GLY A 183 4.79 17.34 4.84
CA GLY A 183 5.26 18.64 4.35
C GLY A 183 4.18 19.55 3.75
N GLY A 184 2.96 19.06 3.53
CA GLY A 184 1.91 19.80 2.83
C GLY A 184 0.60 19.03 2.75
N ASP A 185 -0.33 19.50 1.90
CA ASP A 185 -1.56 18.79 1.54
C ASP A 185 -2.54 18.54 2.71
N TYR A 186 -2.50 19.40 3.74
CA TYR A 186 -3.52 19.41 4.78
C TYR A 186 -4.69 20.31 4.42
N GLN A 187 -5.84 19.69 4.22
CA GLN A 187 -7.08 20.42 4.03
C GLN A 187 -7.59 20.98 5.37
N PRO A 188 -8.31 22.11 5.38
CA PRO A 188 -8.89 22.66 6.61
C PRO A 188 -9.78 21.63 7.34
N ILE A 189 -10.48 20.78 6.59
CA ILE A 189 -11.35 19.74 7.15
C ILE A 189 -10.56 18.62 7.84
N GLU A 190 -9.31 18.39 7.48
CA GLU A 190 -8.46 17.36 8.09
C GLU A 190 -7.92 17.87 9.42
N VAL A 191 -7.45 19.11 9.47
CA VAL A 191 -7.01 19.74 10.73
C VAL A 191 -8.19 19.94 11.69
N ALA A 192 -9.40 20.16 11.18
CA ALA A 192 -10.63 20.16 11.97
C ALA A 192 -10.92 18.82 12.66
N ASN A 193 -10.45 17.70 12.10
CA ASN A 193 -10.58 16.36 12.68
C ASN A 193 -9.36 15.94 13.50
N ASN A 194 -8.23 16.64 13.36
CA ASN A 194 -7.01 16.42 14.11
C ASN A 194 -6.80 17.53 15.15
N LEU A 195 -7.72 17.60 16.10
CA LEU A 195 -7.69 18.59 17.18
C LEU A 195 -6.79 18.12 18.32
N PRO A 196 -6.11 19.05 18.99
CA PRO A 196 -5.54 18.77 20.29
C PRO A 196 -6.61 18.33 21.32
N PRO A 197 -6.25 17.51 22.33
CA PRO A 197 -7.25 16.88 23.21
C PRO A 197 -8.16 17.84 23.99
N ASP A 198 -7.68 19.00 24.41
CA ASP A 198 -8.43 19.99 25.18
C ASP A 198 -9.14 21.06 24.31
N VAL A 199 -9.01 21.00 22.98
CA VAL A 199 -9.76 21.88 22.08
C VAL A 199 -11.16 21.31 21.85
N PRO A 200 -12.24 22.09 22.07
CA PRO A 200 -13.59 21.61 21.82
C PRO A 200 -13.84 21.39 20.33
N ARG A 201 -14.69 20.41 19.99
CA ARG A 201 -15.05 20.09 18.59
C ARG A 201 -16.03 21.09 17.94
N TRP A 202 -16.52 22.06 18.71
CA TRP A 202 -17.46 23.08 18.23
C TRP A 202 -17.36 24.35 19.08
N GLY A 203 -17.96 25.44 18.60
CA GLY A 203 -18.03 26.70 19.35
C GLY A 203 -16.83 27.62 19.12
N GLU A 204 -16.61 28.55 20.06
CA GLU A 204 -15.58 29.58 19.98
C GLU A 204 -14.17 28.99 19.97
N GLY A 205 -13.84 28.13 20.95
CA GLY A 205 -12.51 27.50 21.03
C GLY A 205 -12.14 26.67 19.80
N PHE A 206 -13.11 26.03 19.14
CA PHE A 206 -12.90 25.34 17.87
C PHE A 206 -12.54 26.32 16.74
N LYS A 207 -13.27 27.44 16.65
CA LYS A 207 -13.01 28.47 15.63
C LYS A 207 -11.67 29.14 15.84
N ASP A 208 -11.28 29.39 17.08
CA ASP A 208 -10.00 30.00 17.41
C ASP A 208 -8.85 29.05 17.08
N TRP A 209 -9.02 27.76 17.36
CA TRP A 209 -8.09 26.73 16.90
C TRP A 209 -7.97 26.70 15.38
N LEU A 210 -9.07 26.70 14.62
CA LEU A 210 -8.97 26.66 13.16
C LEU A 210 -8.30 27.90 12.56
N LYS A 211 -8.48 29.08 13.16
CA LYS A 211 -7.82 30.32 12.72
C LYS A 211 -6.31 30.28 12.96
N TYR A 212 -5.90 29.76 14.12
CA TYR A 212 -4.49 29.70 14.53
C TYR A 212 -3.85 28.38 14.10
N GLY A 213 -4.26 27.27 14.72
CA GLY A 213 -3.69 25.93 14.57
C GLY A 213 -3.49 25.54 13.11
N TYR A 214 -4.45 25.78 12.21
CA TYR A 214 -4.31 25.41 10.80
C TYR A 214 -3.06 26.00 10.12
N ARG A 215 -2.68 27.24 10.45
CA ARG A 215 -1.54 27.93 9.84
C ARG A 215 -0.21 27.55 10.48
N HIS A 216 -0.23 27.02 11.69
CA HIS A 216 0.93 26.70 12.51
C HIS A 216 1.17 25.19 12.66
N PHE A 217 0.30 24.38 12.06
CA PHE A 217 0.27 22.93 12.21
C PHE A 217 1.45 22.25 11.52
N PHE A 218 2.09 21.31 12.19
CA PHE A 218 2.98 20.34 11.57
C PHE A 218 2.62 18.93 12.01
N ALA A 219 3.05 17.95 11.23
CA ALA A 219 2.93 16.55 11.62
C ALA A 219 4.18 15.75 11.26
N MET A 220 4.37 14.69 12.05
CA MET A 220 5.33 13.63 11.80
C MET A 220 4.60 12.30 11.88
N PHE A 221 5.04 11.32 11.11
CA PHE A 221 4.52 9.97 11.20
C PHE A 221 5.62 8.94 11.08
N SER A 222 5.31 7.77 11.64
CA SER A 222 6.15 6.59 11.63
C SER A 222 5.23 5.41 11.33
N GLN A 223 5.65 4.51 10.44
CA GLN A 223 4.82 3.41 9.96
C GLN A 223 5.57 2.08 10.09
N MET A 224 5.76 1.61 11.32
CA MET A 224 6.53 0.38 11.54
C MET A 224 5.72 -0.83 11.08
N ALA A 225 6.30 -1.71 10.26
CA ALA A 225 5.61 -2.92 9.84
C ALA A 225 5.40 -3.87 11.02
N SER A 226 4.19 -4.42 11.15
CA SER A 226 3.94 -5.52 12.07
C SER A 226 4.67 -6.77 11.58
N LEU A 227 5.15 -7.56 12.54
CA LEU A 227 5.83 -8.81 12.22
C LEU A 227 4.82 -9.83 11.66
N PRO A 228 5.19 -10.64 10.65
CA PRO A 228 4.36 -11.74 10.20
C PRO A 228 4.06 -12.69 11.35
N SER A 229 2.78 -13.02 11.54
CA SER A 229 2.33 -13.96 12.55
C SER A 229 1.28 -14.91 12.00
N GLU A 230 1.25 -16.14 12.50
CA GLU A 230 0.21 -17.12 12.17
C GLU A 230 -1.16 -16.73 12.74
N SER A 231 -1.18 -15.93 13.81
CA SER A 231 -2.40 -15.38 14.42
C SER A 231 -3.01 -14.22 13.63
N ASN A 232 -2.25 -13.62 12.71
CA ASN A 232 -2.72 -12.54 11.84
C ASN A 232 -3.04 -13.12 10.45
N TYR A 233 -4.31 -13.15 10.10
CA TYR A 233 -4.75 -13.77 8.86
C TYR A 233 -6.02 -13.16 8.30
N ILE A 234 -6.25 -13.47 7.02
CA ILE A 234 -7.43 -13.10 6.27
C ILE A 234 -8.14 -14.36 5.81
N ASP A 235 -9.45 -14.42 6.05
CA ASP A 235 -10.32 -15.45 5.53
C ASP A 235 -11.63 -14.89 4.97
N LEU A 236 -12.55 -15.78 4.60
CA LEU A 236 -13.87 -15.41 4.11
C LEU A 236 -14.85 -15.35 5.27
N ASP A 237 -15.61 -14.27 5.36
CA ASP A 237 -16.65 -14.16 6.36
C ASP A 237 -17.78 -15.19 6.07
N PRO A 238 -18.19 -15.99 7.07
CA PRO A 238 -19.21 -17.02 6.86
C PRO A 238 -20.63 -16.47 6.71
N LYS A 239 -20.86 -15.20 7.07
CA LYS A 239 -22.20 -14.58 7.14
C LYS A 239 -22.32 -13.37 6.20
N VAL A 240 -21.31 -12.51 6.18
CA VAL A 240 -21.32 -11.26 5.42
C VAL A 240 -21.02 -11.55 3.96
N LYS A 241 -21.93 -11.13 3.09
CA LYS A 241 -21.81 -11.25 1.64
C LYS A 241 -22.04 -9.91 0.98
N ASP A 242 -21.43 -9.72 -0.17
CA ASP A 242 -21.70 -8.59 -1.03
C ASP A 242 -23.03 -8.77 -1.80
N PRO A 243 -23.49 -7.75 -2.55
CA PRO A 243 -24.75 -7.82 -3.30
C PRO A 243 -24.83 -8.95 -4.35
N TRP A 244 -23.69 -9.52 -4.75
CA TRP A 244 -23.62 -10.63 -5.71
C TRP A 244 -23.43 -12.00 -5.02
N GLY A 245 -23.57 -12.03 -3.70
CA GLY A 245 -23.47 -13.25 -2.90
C GLY A 245 -22.03 -13.74 -2.65
N GLN A 246 -21.00 -12.96 -3.02
CA GLN A 246 -19.61 -13.30 -2.70
C GLN A 246 -19.35 -12.99 -1.21
N PRO A 247 -18.68 -13.88 -0.48
CA PRO A 247 -18.33 -13.61 0.91
C PRO A 247 -17.37 -12.42 1.01
N ALA A 248 -17.59 -11.57 2.01
CA ALA A 248 -16.67 -10.50 2.35
C ALA A 248 -15.36 -11.10 2.90
N LEU A 249 -14.26 -10.34 2.78
CA LEU A 249 -13.06 -10.66 3.53
C LEU A 249 -13.26 -10.33 5.01
N ARG A 250 -12.72 -11.18 5.87
CA ARG A 250 -12.59 -10.92 7.29
C ARG A 250 -11.11 -10.90 7.65
N ILE A 251 -10.69 -9.85 8.34
CA ILE A 251 -9.32 -9.66 8.79
C ILE A 251 -9.28 -9.94 10.29
N THR A 252 -8.43 -10.89 10.69
CA THR A 252 -8.08 -11.17 12.08
C THR A 252 -6.67 -10.63 12.33
N HIS A 253 -6.55 -9.61 13.18
CA HIS A 253 -5.28 -8.97 13.48
C HIS A 253 -5.30 -8.36 14.88
N ASP A 254 -4.18 -8.40 15.59
CA ASP A 254 -3.96 -7.65 16.82
C ASP A 254 -2.53 -7.07 16.85
N TRP A 255 -2.31 -6.09 17.73
CA TRP A 255 -1.03 -5.41 17.94
C TRP A 255 -0.29 -6.00 19.14
N TYR A 256 0.93 -6.47 18.91
CA TYR A 256 1.74 -7.18 19.88
C TYR A 256 2.74 -6.26 20.61
N ASP A 257 3.44 -6.80 21.60
CA ASP A 257 4.44 -6.07 22.38
C ASP A 257 5.54 -5.44 21.52
N ASN A 258 5.94 -6.12 20.44
CA ASN A 258 6.88 -5.58 19.45
C ASN A 258 6.38 -4.25 18.89
N ASP A 259 5.13 -4.24 18.42
CA ASP A 259 4.50 -3.08 17.77
C ASP A 259 4.36 -1.92 18.74
N ARG A 260 3.94 -2.21 19.98
CA ARG A 260 3.72 -1.22 21.03
C ARG A 260 5.02 -0.55 21.48
N LYS A 261 6.06 -1.36 21.73
CA LYS A 261 7.38 -0.85 22.15
C LYS A 261 8.02 -0.01 21.06
N GLY A 262 7.96 -0.47 19.80
CA GLY A 262 8.44 0.31 18.66
C GLY A 262 7.71 1.64 18.52
N ALA A 263 6.38 1.66 18.61
CA ALA A 263 5.60 2.90 18.55
C ALA A 263 5.92 3.88 19.68
N LEU A 264 6.10 3.39 20.92
CA LEU A 264 6.50 4.22 22.06
C LEU A 264 7.87 4.85 21.86
N TRP A 265 8.83 4.07 21.39
CA TRP A 265 10.19 4.54 21.10
C TRP A 265 10.22 5.55 19.95
N LEU A 266 9.47 5.31 18.87
CA LEU A 266 9.34 6.27 17.76
C LEU A 266 8.66 7.56 18.22
N ASN A 267 7.67 7.47 19.11
CA ASN A 267 7.01 8.65 19.69
C ASN A 267 7.97 9.46 20.56
N SER A 268 8.86 8.84 21.35
CA SER A 268 9.82 9.59 22.15
C SER A 268 10.78 10.42 21.28
N ILE A 269 11.23 9.85 20.16
CA ILE A 269 12.07 10.57 19.20
C ILE A 269 11.30 11.74 18.55
N LYS A 270 10.04 11.54 18.17
CA LYS A 270 9.19 12.61 17.63
C LYS A 270 8.99 13.75 18.64
N HIS A 271 8.85 13.43 19.93
CA HIS A 271 8.81 14.44 21.01
C HIS A 271 10.12 15.21 21.15
N GLU A 272 11.28 14.54 21.07
CA GLU A 272 12.59 15.21 21.08
C GLU A 272 12.77 16.17 19.91
N ILE A 273 12.41 15.70 18.71
CA ILE A 273 12.43 16.52 17.48
C ILE A 273 11.51 17.73 17.61
N ALA A 274 10.26 17.52 18.06
CA ALA A 274 9.29 18.60 18.23
C ALA A 274 9.78 19.66 19.24
N ARG A 275 10.41 19.23 20.33
CA ARG A 275 11.01 20.14 21.32
C ARG A 275 12.15 20.97 20.71
N GLU A 276 13.04 20.34 19.96
CA GLU A 276 14.14 21.05 19.29
C GLU A 276 13.64 21.99 18.18
N MET A 277 12.51 21.67 17.54
CA MET A 277 11.82 22.59 16.62
C MET A 277 11.16 23.78 17.33
N GLY A 278 11.04 23.76 18.66
CA GLY A 278 10.34 24.79 19.43
C GLY A 278 8.82 24.68 19.37
N ALA A 279 8.28 23.46 19.24
CA ALA A 279 6.83 23.23 19.23
C ALA A 279 6.17 23.78 20.50
N GLU A 280 5.11 24.57 20.33
CA GLU A 280 4.33 25.15 21.43
C GLU A 280 3.41 24.11 22.05
N ARG A 281 2.94 23.18 21.22
CA ARG A 281 1.99 22.14 21.57
C ARG A 281 2.23 20.92 20.72
N THR A 282 2.04 19.75 21.33
CA THR A 282 2.11 18.46 20.64
C THR A 282 0.98 17.55 21.11
N TRP A 283 0.53 16.68 20.22
CA TRP A 283 -0.41 15.61 20.53
C TRP A 283 -0.23 14.47 19.53
N GLU A 284 -0.64 13.27 19.91
CA GLU A 284 -0.47 12.07 19.10
C GLU A 284 -1.74 11.22 19.11
N ALA A 285 -1.84 10.34 18.11
CA ALA A 285 -2.87 9.32 18.12
C ALA A 285 -2.68 8.38 19.33
N PRO A 286 -3.77 7.94 20.00
CA PRO A 286 -3.66 7.02 21.12
C PRO A 286 -3.07 5.69 20.67
N LEU A 287 -2.34 5.03 21.58
CA LEU A 287 -1.70 3.76 21.26
C LEU A 287 -2.67 2.55 21.24
N LEU A 288 -3.89 2.68 21.78
CA LEU A 288 -4.93 1.63 21.89
C LEU A 288 -6.31 2.31 22.12
N PRO A 289 -7.47 1.74 21.75
CA PRO A 289 -7.79 0.72 20.72
C PRO A 289 -8.85 1.18 19.67
N PRO A 290 -9.07 0.45 18.55
CA PRO A 290 -8.13 -0.29 17.69
C PRO A 290 -7.58 0.64 16.59
N TYR A 291 -6.27 0.56 16.30
CA TYR A 291 -5.69 1.37 15.22
C TYR A 291 -6.35 1.12 13.86
N HIS A 292 -6.28 2.15 13.03
CA HIS A 292 -6.57 2.06 11.61
C HIS A 292 -5.64 1.03 10.97
N ILE A 293 -6.22 0.02 10.33
CA ILE A 293 -5.52 -0.72 9.28
C ILE A 293 -5.11 0.33 8.24
N THR A 294 -3.80 0.44 7.99
CA THR A 294 -3.31 1.36 6.96
C THR A 294 -3.71 0.85 5.58
N THR A 295 -3.57 1.68 4.55
CA THR A 295 -3.74 1.26 3.16
C THR A 295 -2.58 0.40 2.63
N HIS A 296 -1.75 -0.17 3.52
CA HIS A 296 -0.60 -1.02 3.21
C HIS A 296 -0.83 -2.44 3.76
N GLU A 297 -1.82 -3.13 3.21
CA GLU A 297 -2.10 -4.53 3.53
C GLU A 297 -1.19 -5.47 2.72
N MET A 298 -0.39 -6.28 3.41
CA MET A 298 0.70 -7.08 2.84
C MET A 298 0.72 -8.52 3.36
N GLY A 299 1.55 -9.36 2.73
CA GLY A 299 1.86 -10.72 3.19
C GLY A 299 0.78 -11.78 2.99
N THR A 300 -0.34 -11.46 2.35
CA THR A 300 -1.50 -12.34 2.26
C THR A 300 -1.40 -13.47 1.23
N HIS A 301 -0.33 -13.51 0.43
CA HIS A 301 -0.01 -14.58 -0.52
C HIS A 301 1.50 -14.62 -0.79
N VAL A 302 2.27 -14.87 0.28
CA VAL A 302 3.73 -14.71 0.32
C VAL A 302 4.47 -15.47 -0.78
N ILE A 303 5.54 -14.85 -1.26
CA ILE A 303 6.53 -15.42 -2.16
C ILE A 303 7.42 -16.43 -1.42
N GLY A 304 7.81 -17.52 -2.08
CA GLY A 304 8.77 -18.47 -1.51
C GLY A 304 9.12 -19.63 -2.44
N ASN A 305 10.21 -20.31 -2.13
CA ASN A 305 10.66 -21.49 -2.89
C ASN A 305 10.00 -22.80 -2.42
N ASP A 306 9.47 -22.82 -1.20
CA ASP A 306 8.82 -23.98 -0.61
C ASP A 306 7.30 -23.89 -0.83
N PRO A 307 6.70 -24.72 -1.71
CA PRO A 307 5.27 -24.69 -1.97
C PRO A 307 4.41 -25.13 -0.78
N SER A 308 4.99 -25.68 0.28
CA SER A 308 4.26 -25.97 1.53
C SER A 308 4.15 -24.75 2.46
N LYS A 309 4.94 -23.69 2.23
CA LYS A 309 5.05 -22.50 3.08
C LYS A 309 4.83 -21.18 2.35
N SER A 310 4.49 -21.21 1.07
CA SER A 310 4.29 -20.02 0.25
C SER A 310 3.19 -20.22 -0.77
N VAL A 311 2.60 -19.13 -1.26
CA VAL A 311 1.50 -19.19 -2.24
C VAL A 311 2.03 -19.11 -3.66
N VAL A 312 3.09 -18.33 -3.87
CA VAL A 312 3.71 -18.11 -5.17
C VAL A 312 5.22 -18.32 -5.13
N ASP A 313 5.79 -18.68 -6.28
CA ASP A 313 7.23 -18.76 -6.50
C ASP A 313 7.88 -17.36 -6.63
N ARG A 314 9.21 -17.31 -6.79
CA ARG A 314 10.00 -16.08 -6.94
C ARG A 314 9.62 -15.16 -8.13
N TYR A 315 8.73 -15.60 -9.01
CA TYR A 315 8.22 -14.83 -10.15
C TYR A 315 6.74 -14.48 -9.98
N CYS A 316 6.19 -14.68 -8.78
CA CYS A 316 4.79 -14.49 -8.46
C CYS A 316 3.85 -15.51 -9.15
N ARG A 317 4.37 -16.64 -9.63
CA ARG A 317 3.57 -17.72 -10.21
C ARG A 317 2.99 -18.58 -9.09
N SER A 318 1.71 -18.93 -9.18
CA SER A 318 1.07 -19.85 -8.22
C SER A 318 1.78 -21.20 -8.20
N HIS A 319 2.05 -21.72 -6.99
CA HIS A 319 2.52 -23.09 -6.81
C HIS A 319 1.43 -24.13 -7.14
N GLU A 320 0.15 -23.76 -7.02
CA GLU A 320 -0.98 -24.65 -7.26
C GLU A 320 -1.43 -24.64 -8.73
N VAL A 321 -1.44 -23.47 -9.39
CA VAL A 321 -2.01 -23.29 -10.74
C VAL A 321 -0.94 -22.77 -11.72
N PRO A 322 -0.40 -23.60 -12.62
CA PRO A 322 0.77 -23.25 -13.43
C PRO A 322 0.63 -22.04 -14.37
N ASN A 323 -0.57 -21.60 -14.74
CA ASN A 323 -0.78 -20.43 -15.61
C ASN A 323 -1.47 -19.27 -14.88
N LEU A 324 -1.36 -19.23 -13.55
CA LEU A 324 -1.87 -18.18 -12.69
C LEU A 324 -0.71 -17.44 -12.00
N PHE A 325 -0.76 -16.10 -12.02
CA PHE A 325 0.17 -15.24 -11.31
C PHE A 325 -0.57 -14.36 -10.31
N LEU A 326 0.02 -14.08 -9.15
CA LEU A 326 -0.51 -13.17 -8.13
C LEU A 326 0.53 -12.10 -7.83
N VAL A 327 0.30 -10.89 -8.33
CA VAL A 327 1.23 -9.76 -8.24
C VAL A 327 0.62 -8.69 -7.36
N GLY A 328 1.40 -8.11 -6.44
CA GLY A 328 0.95 -7.06 -5.54
C GLY A 328 1.65 -7.09 -4.19
N GLY A 329 1.11 -6.37 -3.21
CA GLY A 329 1.65 -6.28 -1.86
C GLY A 329 1.56 -7.58 -1.04
N GLY A 330 0.66 -8.49 -1.40
CA GLY A 330 0.50 -9.74 -0.68
C GLY A 330 1.67 -10.71 -0.80
N VAL A 331 2.59 -10.49 -1.75
CA VAL A 331 3.75 -11.39 -1.95
C VAL A 331 4.89 -11.16 -0.96
N PHE A 332 4.81 -10.10 -0.14
CA PHE A 332 5.87 -9.68 0.78
C PHE A 332 5.96 -10.67 1.95
N PRO A 333 7.06 -11.43 2.12
CA PRO A 333 7.19 -12.36 3.24
C PRO A 333 7.43 -11.62 4.57
N THR A 334 8.04 -10.44 4.47
CA THR A 334 8.23 -9.44 5.53
C THR A 334 8.12 -8.08 4.87
N TYR A 335 7.87 -7.04 5.67
CA TYR A 335 7.62 -5.70 5.17
C TYR A 335 8.46 -4.68 5.95
N ASN A 336 8.85 -3.59 5.29
CA ASN A 336 9.71 -2.56 5.87
C ASN A 336 8.91 -1.33 6.29
N GLY A 337 9.59 -0.33 6.86
CA GLY A 337 8.98 0.92 7.30
C GLY A 337 8.62 1.92 6.20
N TYR A 338 8.81 1.59 4.91
CA TYR A 338 8.52 2.48 3.78
C TYR A 338 7.22 2.14 3.09
N ASN A 339 6.68 3.09 2.31
CA ASN A 339 5.53 2.85 1.45
C ASN A 339 5.88 1.79 0.38
N PRO A 340 4.95 0.87 0.05
CA PRO A 340 5.28 -0.37 -0.65
C PRO A 340 5.27 -0.23 -2.19
N THR A 341 4.66 0.83 -2.71
CA THR A 341 4.23 0.92 -4.11
C THR A 341 5.39 0.80 -5.09
N GLU A 342 6.55 1.38 -4.79
CA GLU A 342 7.74 1.25 -5.64
C GLU A 342 8.20 -0.20 -5.73
N THR A 343 8.32 -0.89 -4.59
CA THR A 343 8.66 -2.32 -4.53
C THR A 343 7.62 -3.18 -5.25
N ILE A 344 6.32 -2.88 -5.10
CA ILE A 344 5.23 -3.54 -5.83
C ILE A 344 5.42 -3.36 -7.35
N GLN A 345 5.76 -2.16 -7.82
CA GLN A 345 6.03 -1.91 -9.23
C GLN A 345 7.27 -2.68 -9.71
N ALA A 346 8.35 -2.71 -8.92
CA ALA A 346 9.55 -3.48 -9.24
C ALA A 346 9.24 -4.98 -9.39
N ILE A 347 8.42 -5.54 -8.50
CA ILE A 347 7.93 -6.92 -8.58
C ILE A 347 7.08 -7.12 -9.84
N ALA A 348 6.18 -6.19 -10.17
CA ALA A 348 5.38 -6.28 -11.38
C ALA A 348 6.24 -6.31 -12.66
N TYR A 349 7.26 -5.45 -12.77
CA TYR A 349 8.22 -5.48 -13.87
C TYR A 349 9.04 -6.77 -13.90
N TRP A 350 9.45 -7.27 -12.74
CA TRP A 350 10.18 -8.53 -12.59
C TRP A 350 9.36 -9.71 -13.12
N THR A 351 8.11 -9.84 -12.68
CA THR A 351 7.17 -10.87 -13.14
C THR A 351 6.85 -10.74 -14.63
N ALA A 352 6.56 -9.52 -15.12
CA ALA A 352 6.27 -9.29 -16.53
C ALA A 352 7.45 -9.68 -17.44
N LYS A 353 8.69 -9.36 -17.02
CA LYS A 353 9.91 -9.77 -17.74
C LYS A 353 10.07 -11.29 -17.79
N HIS A 354 9.74 -11.98 -16.70
CA HIS A 354 9.76 -13.44 -16.66
C HIS A 354 8.70 -14.05 -17.61
N ILE A 355 7.45 -13.58 -17.53
CA ILE A 355 6.36 -14.03 -18.41
C ILE A 355 6.73 -13.83 -19.89
N LYS A 356 7.26 -12.66 -20.25
CA LYS A 356 7.72 -12.38 -21.62
C LYS A 356 8.80 -13.38 -22.08
N ARG A 357 9.79 -13.69 -21.24
CA ARG A 357 10.85 -14.64 -21.58
C ARG A 357 10.30 -16.06 -21.78
N GLU A 358 9.44 -16.52 -20.88
CA GLU A 358 8.86 -17.88 -20.93
C GLU A 358 7.89 -18.08 -22.10
N THR A 359 7.26 -17.01 -22.57
CA THR A 359 6.32 -17.05 -23.71
C THR A 359 7.01 -16.90 -25.07
N GLN A 360 8.16 -16.21 -25.13
CA GLN A 360 8.87 -15.95 -26.39
C GLN A 360 9.97 -16.98 -26.69
N ASN A 361 10.56 -17.62 -25.67
CA ASN A 361 11.76 -18.45 -25.84
C ASN A 361 11.50 -19.96 -25.66
N GLY A 362 10.27 -20.43 -25.91
CA GLY A 362 9.93 -21.85 -25.73
C GLY A 362 9.89 -22.31 -24.27
N GLY A 363 9.74 -21.38 -23.32
CA GLY A 363 9.61 -21.68 -21.90
C GLY A 363 8.28 -22.36 -21.57
N THR A 364 8.08 -22.69 -20.29
CA THR A 364 6.94 -23.46 -19.79
C THR A 364 5.58 -22.79 -20.05
N LEU A 365 5.57 -21.47 -20.31
CA LEU A 365 4.36 -20.72 -20.64
C LEU A 365 4.02 -20.71 -22.14
N THR A 366 4.95 -21.09 -23.03
CA THR A 366 4.74 -21.06 -24.49
C THR A 366 3.56 -21.94 -24.91
N ARG A 367 3.34 -23.07 -24.21
CA ARG A 367 2.20 -23.97 -24.44
C ARG A 367 0.83 -23.32 -24.21
N PHE A 368 0.77 -22.24 -23.43
CA PHE A 368 -0.46 -21.51 -23.16
C PHE A 368 -0.70 -20.43 -24.21
N THR A 369 0.34 -19.76 -24.71
CA THR A 369 0.20 -18.66 -25.69
C THR A 369 0.06 -19.12 -27.15
N ALA A 370 0.29 -20.40 -27.45
CA ALA A 370 0.33 -20.91 -28.83
C ALA A 370 -1.03 -21.04 -29.54
N ARG A 371 -2.16 -20.86 -28.84
CA ARG A 371 -3.50 -21.11 -29.41
C ARG A 371 -4.04 -20.02 -30.34
N HIS A 372 -3.30 -18.95 -30.60
CA HIS A 372 -3.71 -17.89 -31.55
C HIS A 372 -2.88 -17.83 -32.84
N GLN A 373 -1.93 -18.76 -33.05
CA GLN A 373 -1.15 -18.81 -34.31
C GLN A 373 -1.73 -19.72 -35.39
N VAL A 374 -2.90 -20.35 -35.17
CA VAL A 374 -3.54 -21.24 -36.15
C VAL A 374 -4.87 -20.67 -36.65
N VAL A 375 -4.88 -19.40 -37.09
CA VAL A 375 -5.93 -18.86 -37.97
C VAL A 375 -5.30 -17.78 -38.84
N ASN A 376 -4.56 -18.19 -39.86
CA ASN A 376 -4.30 -17.43 -41.10
C ASN A 376 -3.41 -18.33 -41.98
N SER A 377 -4.08 -19.26 -42.67
CA SER A 377 -3.56 -19.97 -43.84
C SER A 377 -4.55 -19.80 -44.98
#